data_AF-A0A533USI0-F1
#
_entry.id   AF-A0A533USI0-F1
#
_cell.length_a   1.000
_cell.length_b   1.000
_cell.length_c   1.000
_cell.angle_alpha   90.00
_cell.angle_beta   90.00
_cell.angle_gamma   90.00
#
_symmetry.space_group_name_H-M   'P 1'
#
loop_
_entity.id
_entity.type
_entity.pdbx_description
1 polymer ?
#
loop_
_entity_poly.entity_id
_entity_poly.type
_entity_poly.pdbx_seq_one_letter_code
_entity_poly.pdbx_strand_id
1 'polypeptide(L)' 'MLSLACRDTGAKVIECDYVARGMTEEELWKDGTEHIVKVHGMKIEDITPQFKHYYKQYIKHS' A
#
# COMPACT_ATOMS: atom_id res chain seq x y z
N MET A 1 7.89 0.79 -13.54
CA MET A 1 7.87 1.15 -12.11
C MET A 1 6.46 0.92 -11.57
N LEU A 2 6.32 0.35 -10.39
CA LEU A 2 5.02 0.12 -9.73
C LEU A 2 4.73 1.24 -8.74
N SER A 3 3.46 1.61 -8.63
CA SER A 3 3.01 2.57 -7.61
C SER A 3 1.61 2.25 -7.09
N LEU A 4 1.37 2.61 -5.83
CA LEU A 4 0.09 2.46 -5.15
C LEU A 4 -0.16 3.71 -4.29
N ALA A 5 -1.11 4.55 -4.69
CA ALA A 5 -1.45 5.77 -3.96
C ALA A 5 -2.56 5.48 -2.94
N CYS A 6 -2.36 5.87 -1.68
CA CYS A 6 -3.33 5.62 -0.60
C CYS A 6 -4.74 6.14 -0.94
N ARG A 7 -4.86 7.34 -1.54
CA ARG A 7 -6.13 7.90 -2.02
C ARG A 7 -6.88 7.04 -3.04
N ASP A 8 -6.18 6.20 -3.80
CA ASP A 8 -6.80 5.33 -4.81
C ASP A 8 -7.33 4.03 -4.17
N THR A 9 -6.86 3.68 -2.98
CA THR A 9 -7.09 2.36 -2.37
C THR A 9 -8.47 2.17 -1.74
N GLY A 10 -9.27 3.24 -1.59
CA GLY A 10 -10.56 3.17 -0.89
C GLY A 10 -10.45 2.84 0.60
N ALA A 11 -9.23 2.71 1.14
CA ALA A 11 -8.99 2.59 2.57
C ALA A 11 -9.56 3.85 3.25
N LYS A 12 -10.32 3.68 4.33
CA LYS A 12 -10.99 4.76 5.10
C LYS A 12 -10.02 5.77 5.75
N VAL A 13 -8.79 5.85 5.30
CA VAL A 13 -7.82 6.88 5.65
C VAL A 13 -8.10 8.06 4.71
N ILE A 14 -9.05 8.91 5.12
CA ILE A 14 -9.71 9.87 4.21
C ILE A 14 -8.78 10.96 3.66
N GLU A 15 -7.56 11.14 4.20
CA GLU A 15 -6.60 12.15 3.68
C GLU A 15 -5.15 11.63 3.77
N CYS A 16 -4.76 10.73 2.87
CA CYS A 16 -3.37 10.29 2.75
C CYS A 16 -2.87 10.40 1.31
N ASP A 17 -1.92 11.30 1.09
CA ASP A 17 -1.28 11.54 -0.21
C ASP A 17 -0.06 10.65 -0.48
N TYR A 18 0.26 9.74 0.45
CA TYR A 18 1.39 8.85 0.29
C TYR A 18 1.21 7.93 -0.93
N VAL A 19 2.31 7.74 -1.65
CA VAL A 19 2.38 6.87 -2.82
C VAL A 19 3.51 5.88 -2.59
N ALA A 20 3.14 4.63 -2.31
CA ALA A 20 4.11 3.55 -2.23
C ALA A 20 4.70 3.29 -3.62
N ARG A 21 6.00 3.00 -3.71
CA ARG A 21 6.71 2.74 -4.98
C ARG A 21 7.65 1.55 -4.88
N GLY A 22 7.87 0.89 -6.02
CA GLY A 22 8.85 -0.20 -6.15
C GLY A 22 9.09 -0.60 -7.60
N MET A 23 10.24 -1.23 -7.88
CA MET A 23 10.49 -1.90 -9.17
C MET A 23 9.82 -3.27 -9.21
N THR A 24 9.65 -3.91 -8.06
CA THR A 24 8.91 -5.16 -7.86
C THR A 24 7.73 -4.97 -6.93
N GLU A 25 6.78 -5.91 -6.92
CA GLU A 25 5.70 -5.89 -5.93
C GLU A 25 6.24 -6.03 -4.50
N GLU A 26 7.31 -6.78 -4.29
CA GLU A 26 7.93 -6.94 -2.97
C GLU A 26 8.42 -5.60 -2.42
N GLU A 27 9.12 -4.82 -3.24
CA GLU A 27 9.58 -3.48 -2.87
C GLU A 27 8.41 -2.53 -2.62
N LEU A 28 7.40 -2.56 -3.49
CA LEU A 28 6.19 -1.77 -3.34
C LEU A 28 5.48 -2.08 -2.00
N TRP A 29 5.34 -3.37 -1.68
CA TRP A 29 4.70 -3.80 -0.44
C TRP A 29 5.54 -3.48 0.79
N LYS A 30 6.87 -3.54 0.69
CA LYS A 30 7.77 -3.14 1.78
C LYS A 30 7.59 -1.66 2.11
N ASP A 31 7.64 -0.80 1.11
CA ASP A 31 7.45 0.65 1.23
C ASP A 31 6.05 1.00 1.79
N GLY A 32 4.99 0.46 1.18
CA GLY A 32 3.61 0.68 1.63
C GLY A 32 3.32 0.13 3.03
N THR A 33 3.86 -1.04 3.39
CA THR A 33 3.70 -1.63 4.73
C THR A 33 4.34 -0.77 5.80
N GLU A 34 5.55 -0.28 5.56
CA GLU A 34 6.26 0.60 6.49
C GLU A 34 5.45 1.87 6.77
N HIS A 35 4.89 2.48 5.71
CA HIS A 35 4.04 3.65 5.84
C HIS A 35 2.77 3.37 6.65
N ILE A 36 2.00 2.33 6.30
CA ILE A 36 0.72 2.06 6.96
C ILE A 36 0.91 1.70 8.45
N VAL A 37 1.98 0.96 8.78
CA VAL A 37 2.30 0.64 10.19
C VAL A 37 2.71 1.90 10.96
N LYS A 38 3.59 2.74 10.41
CA LYS A 38 4.12 3.92 11.13
C LYS A 38 3.13 5.07 11.23
N VAL A 39 2.39 5.34 10.16
CA VAL A 39 1.53 6.53 10.05
C VAL A 39 0.08 6.24 10.43
N HIS A 40 -0.41 5.03 10.14
CA HIS A 40 -1.80 4.64 10.40
C HIS A 40 -1.96 3.64 11.54
N GLY A 41 -0.85 3.24 12.17
CA GLY A 41 -0.87 2.36 13.36
C GLY A 41 -1.44 0.97 13.08
N MET A 42 -1.56 0.58 11.81
CA MET A 42 -2.02 -0.76 11.45
C MET A 42 -0.97 -1.77 11.91
N LYS A 43 -1.41 -2.93 12.37
CA LYS A 43 -0.46 -3.96 12.77
C LYS A 43 0.02 -4.71 11.54
N ILE A 44 1.26 -5.16 11.58
CA ILE A 44 1.84 -5.95 10.49
C ILE A 44 1.07 -7.27 10.25
N GLU A 45 0.46 -7.82 11.30
CA GLU A 45 -0.40 -9.01 11.23
C GLU A 45 -1.67 -8.80 10.39
N ASP A 46 -2.15 -7.57 10.26
CA ASP A 46 -3.33 -7.24 9.44
C ASP A 46 -2.97 -7.14 7.93
N ILE A 47 -1.69 -7.01 7.60
CA ILE A 47 -1.17 -6.87 6.23
C ILE A 47 -0.91 -8.26 5.63
N THR A 48 -2.00 -9.01 5.51
CA THR A 48 -2.01 -10.41 5.05
C THR A 48 -1.81 -10.54 3.53
N PRO A 49 -1.51 -11.74 3.01
CA PRO A 49 -1.52 -11.98 1.56
C PRO A 49 -2.86 -11.62 0.89
N GLN A 50 -3.98 -11.85 1.57
CA GLN A 50 -5.32 -11.49 1.09
C GLN A 50 -5.51 -9.97 1.03
N PHE A 51 -5.02 -9.24 2.03
CA PHE A 51 -4.96 -7.78 1.99
C PHE A 51 -4.18 -7.32 0.74
N LYS A 52 -2.94 -7.82 0.57
CA LYS A 52 -2.11 -7.47 -0.59
C LYS A 52 -2.82 -7.78 -1.91
N HIS A 53 -3.44 -8.95 -2.03
CA HIS A 53 -4.21 -9.36 -3.20
C HIS A 53 -5.38 -8.41 -3.50
N TYR A 54 -6.17 -8.03 -2.49
CA TYR A 54 -7.27 -7.08 -2.63
C TYR A 54 -6.78 -5.74 -3.19
N TYR A 55 -5.65 -5.22 -2.69
CA TYR A 55 -5.13 -3.92 -3.13
C TYR A 55 -4.33 -3.97 -4.43
N LYS A 56 -4.02 -5.17 -4.99
CA LYS A 56 -3.32 -5.29 -6.29
C LYS A 56 -4.04 -4.56 -7.42
N GLN A 57 -5.37 -4.51 -7.37
CA GLN A 57 -6.20 -3.85 -8.39
C GLN A 57 -5.93 -2.33 -8.51
N TYR A 58 -5.34 -1.72 -7.48
CA TYR A 58 -5.01 -0.29 -7.46
C TYR A 58 -3.54 -0.02 -7.83
N ILE A 59 -2.75 -1.06 -8.09
CA ILE A 59 -1.35 -0.91 -8.51
C ILE A 59 -1.31 -0.40 -9.94
N LYS A 60 -0.57 0.68 -10.16
CA LYS A 60 -0.36 1.29 -11.47
C LYS A 60 1.03 0.95 -12.00
N HIS A 61 1.08 0.68 -13.30
CA HIS A 61 2.32 0.50 -14.05
C HIS A 61 2.62 1.78 -14.83
N SER A 62 3.79 2.36 -14.59
CA SER A 62 4.36 3.49 -15.35
C SER A 62 5.75 3.16 -15.85
#